data_AF-A0AA51EDU9-F1
#
_entry.id   AF-A0AA51EDU9-F1
#
_cell.length_a   1.000
_cell.length_b   1.000
_cell.length_c   1.000
_cell.angle_alpha   90.00
_cell.angle_beta   90.00
_cell.angle_gamma   90.00
#
_symmetry.space_group_name_H-M   'P 1'
#
loop_
_entity.id
_entity.type
_entity.pdbx_description
1 polymer ?
#
loop_
_entity_poly.entity_id
_entity_poly.type
_entity_poly.pdbx_seq_one_letter_code
_entity_poly.pdbx_strand_id
1 'polypeptide(L)' 'SYNPKNTGADDVGLVDVAEGDEHKLMAAVAHVGPVAVAIDASQDSFQLYAGGVYYDENCSS' A
#
# COMPACT_ATOMS: atom_id res chain seq x y z
N SER A 1 -25.79 -19.30 0.97
CA SER A 1 -24.91 -19.94 1.96
C SER A 1 -23.48 -19.92 1.44
N TYR A 2 -22.49 -19.82 2.33
CA TYR A 2 -21.08 -19.96 1.98
C TYR A 2 -20.75 -21.41 1.55
N ASN A 3 -19.95 -21.57 0.50
CA ASN A 3 -19.45 -22.89 0.06
C ASN A 3 -17.91 -22.89 0.17
N PRO A 4 -17.31 -23.59 1.14
CA PRO A 4 -15.87 -23.57 1.37
C PRO A 4 -15.06 -24.11 0.19
N LYS A 5 -15.68 -24.89 -0.70
CA LYS A 5 -15.04 -25.39 -1.93
C LYS A 5 -14.72 -24.28 -2.94
N ASN A 6 -15.32 -23.09 -2.79
CA ASN A 6 -15.10 -21.93 -3.65
C ASN A 6 -14.09 -20.93 -3.06
N THR A 7 -13.32 -21.32 -2.04
CA THR A 7 -12.29 -20.47 -1.43
C THR A 7 -11.06 -20.40 -2.34
N GLY A 8 -10.60 -19.18 -2.66
CA GLY A 8 -9.46 -18.96 -3.55
C GLY A 8 -8.11 -18.82 -2.84
N ALA A 9 -8.12 -18.54 -1.53
CA ALA A 9 -6.94 -18.42 -0.69
C ALA A 9 -7.34 -18.48 0.80
N ASP A 10 -6.40 -18.89 1.65
CA ASP A 10 -6.49 -18.76 3.09
C ASP A 10 -5.63 -17.57 3.54
N ASP A 11 -6.14 -16.77 4.47
CA ASP A 11 -5.36 -15.74 5.17
C ASP A 11 -4.92 -16.27 6.52
N VAL A 12 -3.61 -16.29 6.76
CA VAL A 12 -3.00 -16.83 7.98
C VAL A 12 -2.47 -15.73 8.90
N GLY A 13 -2.59 -14.45 8.51
CA GLY A 13 -2.21 -13.31 9.32
C GLY A 13 -1.50 -12.20 8.54
N LEU A 14 -1.14 -11.15 9.28
CA LEU A 14 -0.48 -9.94 8.76
C LEU A 14 0.77 -9.59 9.56
N VAL A 15 1.64 -8.80 8.96
CA VAL A 15 2.81 -8.18 9.60
C VAL A 15 2.83 -6.71 9.20
N ASP A 16 2.93 -5.83 10.20
CA ASP A 16 3.03 -4.40 9.97
C ASP A 16 4.48 -3.96 9.77
N VAL A 17 4.70 -3.05 8.82
CA VAL A 17 5.93 -2.28 8.72
C VAL A 17 5.85 -1.13 9.71
N ALA A 18 6.96 -0.81 10.38
CA ALA A 18 7.01 0.32 11.30
C ALA A 18 6.63 1.63 10.57
N GLU A 19 5.75 2.41 11.18
CA GLU A 19 5.25 3.67 10.63
C GLU A 19 6.41 4.63 10.28
N GLY A 20 6.35 5.20 9.07
CA GLY A 20 7.36 6.13 8.55
C GLY A 20 8.73 5.51 8.21
N ASP A 21 8.94 4.20 8.38
CA ASP A 21 10.22 3.54 8.10
C ASP A 21 10.33 3.10 6.63
N GLU A 22 10.65 4.06 5.75
CA GLU A 22 10.78 3.79 4.30
C GLU A 22 11.86 2.76 3.97
N HIS A 23 12.91 2.62 4.79
CA HIS A 23 13.93 1.59 4.59
C HIS A 23 13.38 0.19 4.82
N LYS A 24 12.56 -0.02 5.85
CA LYS A 24 11.87 -1.29 6.06
C LYS A 24 10.79 -1.54 5.01
N LEU A 25 10.06 -0.51 4.59
CA LEU A 25 9.09 -0.65 3.51
C LEU A 25 9.77 -1.11 2.21
N MET A 26 10.89 -0.49 1.84
CA MET A 26 11.72 -0.92 0.70
C MET A 26 12.16 -2.38 0.83
N ALA A 27 12.66 -2.79 2.00
CA ALA A 27 13.09 -4.17 2.24
C ALA A 27 11.92 -5.17 2.14
N ALA A 28 10.74 -4.82 2.67
CA ALA A 28 9.54 -5.64 2.58
C ALA A 28 9.10 -5.82 1.12
N VAL A 29 9.08 -4.74 0.33
CA VAL A 29 8.77 -4.82 -1.11
C VAL A 29 9.76 -5.71 -1.85
N ALA A 30 11.05 -5.58 -1.56
CA ALA A 30 12.11 -6.33 -2.24
C ALA A 30 12.11 -7.83 -1.91
N HIS A 31 11.76 -8.21 -0.68
CA HIS A 31 11.95 -9.57 -0.18
C HIS A 31 10.67 -10.34 0.14
N VAL A 32 9.56 -9.66 0.40
CA VAL A 32 8.25 -10.28 0.71
C VAL A 32 7.32 -10.21 -0.51
N GLY A 33 7.22 -9.04 -1.14
CA GLY A 33 6.36 -8.83 -2.32
C GLY A 33 5.51 -7.56 -2.20
N PRO A 34 4.38 -7.46 -2.93
CA PRO A 34 3.48 -6.31 -2.84
C PRO A 34 3.02 -6.05 -1.40
N VAL A 35 3.07 -4.78 -0.97
CA VAL A 35 2.69 -4.33 0.38
C VAL A 35 1.49 -3.40 0.26
N ALA A 36 0.45 -3.62 1.08
CA ALA A 36 -0.67 -2.70 1.20
C ALA A 36 -0.23 -1.43 1.94
N VAL A 37 -0.57 -0.26 1.41
CA VAL A 37 -0.24 1.05 1.98
C VAL A 37 -1.45 1.99 1.93
N ALA A 38 -1.47 2.99 2.81
CA ALA A 38 -2.39 4.12 2.75
C ALA A 38 -1.63 5.38 2.32
N ILE A 39 -2.30 6.25 1.57
CA ILE A 39 -1.76 7.54 1.11
C ILE A 39 -2.84 8.62 1.23
N ASP A 40 -2.43 9.88 1.38
CA ASP A 40 -3.31 11.03 1.19
C ASP A 40 -3.50 11.29 -0.32
N ALA A 41 -4.65 10.87 -0.84
CA ALA A 41 -5.05 11.06 -2.24
C ALA A 41 -6.07 12.21 -2.41
N SER A 42 -6.23 13.08 -1.41
CA SER A 42 -7.29 14.10 -1.41
C SER A 42 -7.03 15.27 -2.36
N GLN A 43 -5.77 15.52 -2.72
CA GLN A 43 -5.35 16.67 -3.53
C GLN A 43 -5.75 16.51 -5.01
N ASP A 44 -6.23 17.59 -5.65
CA ASP A 44 -6.53 17.63 -7.09
C ASP A 44 -5.30 17.29 -7.94
N SER A 45 -4.11 17.65 -7.45
CA SER A 45 -2.82 17.31 -8.07
C SER A 45 -2.63 15.79 -8.22
N PHE A 46 -3.12 14.99 -7.27
CA PHE A 46 -3.08 13.53 -7.33
C PHE A 46 -4.15 12.98 -8.27
N GLN A 47 -5.38 13.51 -8.18
CA GLN A 47 -6.50 13.07 -9.02
C GLN A 47 -6.22 13.26 -10.52
N LEU A 48 -5.48 14.30 -10.88
CA LEU A 48 -5.13 14.65 -12.26
C LEU A 48 -3.71 14.22 -12.66
N TYR A 49 -3.01 13.47 -11.81
CA TYR A 49 -1.66 13.00 -12.09
C TYR A 49 -1.63 12.07 -13.32
N ALA A 50 -0.71 12.33 -14.25
CA ALA A 50 -0.63 11.60 -15.52
C ALA A 50 0.74 10.94 -15.78
N GLY A 51 1.79 11.26 -15.01
CA GLY A 51 3.11 10.66 -15.18
C GLY A 51 4.24 11.47 -14.53
N GLY A 52 5.43 10.86 -14.45
CA GLY A 52 6.60 11.41 -13.75
C GLY A 52 6.81 10.78 -12.37
N VAL A 53 7.22 11.59 -11.41
CA VAL A 53 7.26 11.24 -9.97
C VAL A 53 6.41 12.27 -9.25
N TYR A 54 5.35 11.82 -8.58
CA TYR A 54 4.41 12.70 -7.88
C TYR A 54 5.01 13.23 -6.56
N TYR A 55 4.83 14.52 -6.30
CA TYR A 55 5.18 15.18 -5.04
C TYR A 55 4.27 16.41 -4.86
N ASP A 56 3.72 16.58 -3.65
CA ASP A 56 2.90 17.74 -3.26
C ASP A 56 3.23 18.12 -1.82
N GLU A 57 3.51 19.41 -1.59
CA GLU A 57 3.84 19.94 -0.26
C GLU A 57 2.65 19.95 0.71
N ASN A 58 1.42 19.85 0.20
CA ASN A 58 0.19 19.78 1.00
C ASN A 58 -0.25 18.35 1.31
N CYS A 59 0.55 17.35 0.90
CA CYS A 59 0.32 15.95 1.26
C CYS A 59 0.53 15.76 2.77
N SER A 60 -0.42 15.12 3.44
CA SER A 60 -0.34 14.81 4.86
C SER A 60 0.24 13.41 5.14
N SER A 61 0.86 13.25 6.33
CA SER A 61 1.35 11.97 6.87
C SER A 61 0.39 11.41 7.91
#